data_AF-D8X151-F1
#
_entry.id   AF-D8X151-F1
#
_cell.length_a   1.000
_cell.length_b   1.000
_cell.length_c   1.000
_cell.angle_alpha   90.00
_cell.angle_beta   90.00
_cell.angle_gamma   90.00
#
_symmetry.space_group_name_H-M   'P 1'
#
loop_
_entity.id
_entity.type
_entity.pdbx_description
1 polymer ?
#
loop_
_entity_poly.entity_id
_entity_poly.type
_entity_poly.pdbx_seq_one_letter_code
_entity_poly.pdbx_strand_id
1 'polypeptide(L)'
;VQQFPQMTVSSLQCNRHKPWRFGTRFMSLIKEAHWEGLTGRITFNKTNGLRTDFDLDVISLKEEGLEKIGTWDPASGLNMTESQKGKPTNITDSLSNRSLIVTTILEEPYVLFKKSDKPLYGNDRFEGYCIDLLRELSTILGFTYEIRLVEDGKYGAQDDANGQWNGMVRELIDHKADLAVAPLAITYVREKVTDFSKPFMTLGISILYRKPNGTNPGVFSFLNPLSPDIWMYILLAYLGVSCVLFVIARFS
;
A
#
# COMPACT_ATOMS: atom_id res chain seq x y z
N VAL A 1 61.01 13.62 -35.19
CA VAL A 1 60.85 12.16 -35.09
C VAL A 1 61.69 11.68 -33.90
N GLN A 2 61.12 11.54 -32.71
CA GLN A 2 61.85 10.98 -31.57
C GLN A 2 61.98 9.46 -31.79
N GLN A 3 63.17 9.02 -32.18
CA GLN A 3 63.51 7.61 -32.24
C GLN A 3 63.54 7.04 -30.82
N PHE A 4 62.56 6.20 -30.48
CA PHE A 4 62.61 5.40 -29.27
C PHE A 4 63.78 4.41 -29.37
N PRO A 5 64.66 4.31 -28.36
CA PRO A 5 65.75 3.34 -28.38
C PRO A 5 65.18 1.92 -28.50
N GLN A 6 65.74 1.12 -29.43
CA GLN A 6 65.31 -0.27 -29.63
C GLN A 6 65.48 -1.07 -28.32
N MET A 7 64.37 -1.51 -27.74
CA MET A 7 64.35 -2.40 -26.59
C MET A 7 64.58 -3.83 -27.08
N THR A 8 65.78 -4.35 -26.90
CA THR A 8 66.14 -5.72 -27.30
C THR A 8 65.57 -6.73 -26.32
N VAL A 9 64.93 -7.77 -26.86
CA VAL A 9 64.32 -8.88 -26.09
C VAL A 9 65.24 -10.11 -26.18
N SER A 10 65.45 -10.78 -25.06
CA SER A 10 66.22 -12.03 -24.98
C SER A 10 65.45 -13.06 -24.16
N SER A 11 65.52 -14.34 -24.54
CA SER A 11 64.87 -15.42 -23.82
C SER A 11 65.45 -15.59 -22.42
N LEU A 12 64.57 -15.70 -21.42
CA LEU A 12 64.93 -15.85 -20.01
C LEU A 12 64.67 -17.29 -19.54
N GLN A 13 65.45 -17.74 -18.56
CA GLN A 13 65.24 -19.02 -17.88
C GLN A 13 64.76 -18.78 -16.45
N CYS A 14 63.64 -19.40 -16.07
CA CYS A 14 63.03 -19.22 -14.75
C CYS A 14 63.99 -19.56 -13.58
N ASN A 15 64.85 -20.57 -13.76
CA ASN A 15 65.76 -21.05 -12.72
C ASN A 15 66.91 -20.08 -12.39
N ARG A 16 67.17 -19.06 -13.24
CA ARG A 16 68.33 -18.17 -13.10
C ARG A 16 67.99 -16.81 -12.47
N HIS A 17 66.71 -16.55 -12.15
CA HIS A 17 66.21 -15.32 -11.51
C HIS A 17 66.78 -14.00 -12.09
N LYS A 18 67.18 -13.98 -13.37
CA LYS A 18 67.67 -12.77 -14.04
C LYS A 18 66.50 -12.10 -14.76
N PRO A 19 66.02 -10.94 -14.29
CA PRO A 19 64.94 -10.21 -14.97
C PRO A 19 65.46 -9.54 -16.25
N TRP A 20 64.54 -9.26 -17.17
CA TRP A 20 64.85 -8.49 -18.36
C TRP A 20 65.24 -7.06 -17.99
N ARG A 21 66.42 -6.61 -18.47
CA ARG A 21 67.01 -5.29 -18.13
C ARG A 21 66.07 -4.11 -18.37
N PHE A 22 65.24 -4.17 -19.41
CA PHE A 22 64.32 -3.08 -19.75
C PHE A 22 62.90 -3.28 -19.19
N GLY A 23 62.65 -4.33 -18.40
CA GLY A 23 61.31 -4.67 -17.90
C GLY A 23 60.65 -3.55 -17.11
N THR A 24 61.40 -2.88 -16.22
CA THR A 24 60.89 -1.75 -15.43
C THR A 24 60.56 -0.54 -16.31
N ARG A 25 61.41 -0.24 -17.30
CA ARG A 25 61.19 0.85 -18.27
C ARG A 25 59.99 0.57 -19.17
N PHE A 26 59.86 -0.65 -19.67
CA PHE A 26 58.72 -1.06 -20.47
C PHE A 26 57.42 -1.03 -19.66
N MET A 27 57.45 -1.47 -18.40
CA MET A 27 56.31 -1.36 -17.49
C MET A 27 55.90 0.11 -17.24
N SER A 28 56.85 1.03 -17.15
CA SER A 28 56.55 2.48 -17.06
C SER A 28 55.82 2.97 -18.30
N LEU A 29 56.24 2.53 -19.50
CA LEU A 29 55.57 2.88 -20.76
C LEU A 29 54.15 2.29 -20.83
N ILE A 30 53.93 1.09 -20.27
CA ILE A 30 52.57 0.51 -20.16
C ILE A 30 51.71 1.36 -19.21
N LYS A 31 52.24 1.78 -18.06
CA LYS A 31 51.52 2.63 -17.09
C LYS A 31 51.21 4.04 -17.63
N GLU A 32 52.01 4.54 -18.56
CA GLU A 32 51.81 5.83 -19.22
C GLU A 32 50.98 5.73 -20.50
N ALA A 33 50.65 4.52 -20.96
CA ALA A 33 49.84 4.30 -22.14
C ALA A 33 48.42 4.83 -21.91
N HIS A 34 47.94 5.59 -22.87
CA HIS A 34 46.55 6.03 -22.98
C HIS A 34 46.01 5.59 -24.34
N TRP A 35 44.87 4.92 -24.34
CA TRP A 35 44.20 4.56 -25.60
C TRP A 35 42.69 4.42 -25.40
N GLU A 36 41.97 4.53 -26.50
CA GLU A 36 40.54 4.25 -26.57
C GLU A 36 40.34 2.80 -27.01
N GLY A 37 39.68 2.00 -26.18
CA GLY A 37 39.40 0.58 -26.43
C GLY A 37 37.90 0.28 -26.53
N LEU A 38 37.55 -1.01 -26.51
CA LEU A 38 36.14 -1.46 -26.52
C LEU A 38 35.34 -1.01 -25.28
N THR A 39 36.04 -0.72 -24.18
CA THR A 39 35.46 -0.27 -22.90
C THR A 39 35.61 1.25 -22.73
N GLY A 40 35.83 1.98 -23.83
CA GLY A 40 36.12 3.41 -23.82
C GLY A 40 37.55 3.73 -23.40
N ARG A 41 37.71 4.86 -22.70
CA ARG A 41 39.00 5.40 -22.28
C ARG A 41 39.71 4.46 -21.31
N ILE A 42 40.95 4.09 -21.63
CA ILE A 42 41.80 3.28 -20.77
C ILE A 42 43.00 4.09 -20.30
N THR A 43 43.02 4.37 -19.00
CA THR A 43 44.10 5.09 -18.30
C THR A 43 44.51 4.29 -17.06
N PHE A 44 45.81 4.27 -16.77
CA PHE A 44 46.34 3.62 -15.58
C PHE A 44 46.83 4.66 -14.57
N ASN A 45 46.61 4.37 -13.29
CA ASN A 45 47.21 5.16 -12.23
C ASN A 45 48.73 4.94 -12.23
N LYS A 46 49.48 6.03 -12.39
CA LYS A 46 50.96 6.01 -12.53
C LYS A 46 51.68 5.33 -11.36
N THR A 47 51.10 5.37 -10.16
CA THR A 47 51.70 4.78 -8.95
C THR A 47 51.61 3.26 -8.93
N ASN A 48 50.38 2.71 -8.97
CA ASN A 48 50.13 1.28 -8.81
C ASN A 48 49.96 0.52 -10.13
N GLY A 49 49.71 1.21 -11.26
CA GLY A 49 49.45 0.63 -12.57
C GLY A 49 48.04 0.04 -12.74
N LEU A 50 47.09 0.39 -11.87
CA LEU A 50 45.72 -0.10 -11.92
C LEU A 50 44.83 0.88 -12.70
N ARG A 51 43.82 0.34 -13.39
CA ARG A 51 42.80 1.15 -14.07
C ARG A 51 41.78 1.63 -13.04
N THR A 52 41.86 2.89 -12.64
CA THR A 52 40.99 3.49 -11.62
C THR A 52 40.07 4.59 -12.17
N ASP A 53 40.31 5.04 -13.41
CA ASP A 53 39.50 6.00 -14.14
C ASP A 53 38.86 5.27 -15.33
N PHE A 54 37.55 5.07 -15.25
CA PHE A 54 36.75 4.36 -16.24
C PHE A 54 35.28 4.75 -16.07
N ASP A 55 34.54 4.70 -17.16
CA ASP A 55 33.11 4.97 -17.16
C ASP A 55 32.35 3.62 -17.11
N LEU A 56 31.21 3.59 -16.41
CA LEU A 56 30.30 2.46 -16.35
C LEU A 56 28.94 2.83 -16.94
N ASP A 57 28.42 1.95 -17.78
CA ASP A 57 27.07 2.07 -18.31
C ASP A 57 26.08 1.40 -17.37
N VAL A 58 25.06 2.16 -16.95
CA VAL A 58 23.96 1.63 -16.15
C VAL A 58 22.87 1.16 -17.10
N ILE A 59 22.54 -0.12 -17.02
CA ILE A 59 21.54 -0.76 -17.87
C ILE A 59 20.35 -1.24 -17.04
N SER A 60 19.15 -1.15 -17.60
CA SER A 60 17.92 -1.68 -17.00
C SER A 60 17.24 -2.61 -18.00
N LEU A 61 16.70 -3.72 -17.50
CA LEU A 61 15.84 -4.59 -18.26
C LEU A 61 14.44 -3.97 -18.33
N LYS A 62 13.91 -3.80 -19.54
CA LYS A 62 12.54 -3.41 -19.84
C LYS A 62 11.87 -4.50 -20.69
N GLU A 63 10.58 -4.35 -20.97
CA GLU A 63 9.81 -5.31 -21.79
C GLU A 63 10.43 -5.51 -23.19
N GLU A 64 10.94 -4.43 -23.81
CA GLU A 64 11.57 -4.48 -25.13
C GLU A 64 13.04 -4.97 -25.11
N GLY A 65 13.63 -5.15 -23.93
CA GLY A 65 15.01 -5.63 -23.76
C GLY A 65 15.86 -4.78 -22.79
N LEU A 66 17.17 -4.97 -22.86
CA LEU A 66 18.14 -4.22 -22.05
C LEU A 66 18.38 -2.84 -22.67
N GLU A 67 18.13 -1.78 -21.90
CA GLU A 67 18.36 -0.39 -22.31
C GLU A 67 19.35 0.30 -21.37
N LYS A 68 20.24 1.13 -21.91
CA LYS A 68 21.13 1.99 -21.13
C LYS A 68 20.35 3.17 -20.56
N ILE A 69 20.30 3.27 -19.23
CA ILE A 69 19.54 4.30 -18.50
C ILE A 69 20.45 5.38 -17.88
N GLY A 70 21.75 5.16 -17.86
CA GLY A 70 22.68 6.12 -17.27
C GLY A 70 24.15 5.79 -17.51
N THR A 71 25.00 6.69 -17.02
CA THR A 71 26.45 6.55 -16.98
C THR A 71 26.94 6.88 -15.59
N TRP A 72 27.97 6.18 -15.11
CA TRP A 72 28.65 6.48 -13.86
C TRP A 72 30.15 6.65 -14.12
N ASP A 73 30.75 7.64 -13.47
CA ASP A 73 32.20 7.81 -13.47
C ASP A 73 32.72 8.13 -12.05
N PRO A 74 34.00 7.85 -11.74
CA PRO A 74 34.56 8.07 -10.40
C PRO A 74 34.56 9.52 -9.92
N ALA A 75 34.54 10.51 -10.82
CA ALA A 75 34.66 11.92 -10.49
C ALA A 75 33.29 12.59 -10.27
N SER A 76 32.31 12.26 -11.11
CA SER A 76 30.97 12.86 -11.16
C SER A 76 29.91 11.97 -10.50
N GLY A 77 30.21 10.68 -10.28
CA GLY A 77 29.26 9.72 -9.75
C GLY A 77 28.20 9.32 -10.79
N LEU A 78 27.00 8.98 -10.32
CA LEU A 78 25.91 8.50 -11.17
C LEU A 78 25.23 9.66 -11.89
N ASN A 79 25.26 9.64 -13.20
CA ASN A 79 24.50 10.52 -14.07
C ASN A 79 23.46 9.71 -14.84
N MET A 80 22.20 9.80 -14.40
CA MET A 80 21.10 9.16 -15.11
C MET A 80 20.73 9.99 -16.34
N THR A 81 21.06 9.47 -17.53
CA THR A 81 20.56 9.97 -18.82
C THR A 81 19.13 9.54 -19.07
N GLU A 82 18.33 9.38 -18.01
CA GLU A 82 16.89 9.24 -18.12
C GLU A 82 16.37 10.55 -18.71
N SER A 83 16.41 10.62 -20.04
CA SER A 83 15.57 11.53 -20.79
C SER A 83 14.20 11.26 -20.22
N GLN A 84 13.64 12.28 -19.59
CA GLN A 84 12.24 12.32 -19.20
C GLN A 84 11.33 12.35 -20.43
N LYS A 85 11.61 11.49 -21.41
CA LYS A 85 10.70 11.06 -22.47
C LYS A 85 9.55 10.22 -21.92
N GLY A 86 9.56 9.90 -20.62
CA GLY A 86 8.47 9.23 -19.92
C GLY A 86 8.23 9.72 -18.50
N LYS A 87 8.72 10.92 -18.11
CA LYS A 87 8.20 11.57 -16.90
C LYS A 87 7.11 12.52 -17.36
N PRO A 88 5.85 12.12 -17.26
CA PRO A 88 4.79 12.98 -17.74
C PRO A 88 4.76 14.25 -16.91
N THR A 89 4.61 15.38 -17.59
CA THR A 89 4.44 16.71 -17.01
C THR A 89 3.19 16.80 -16.13
N ASN A 90 2.26 15.85 -16.26
CA ASN A 90 1.05 15.71 -15.44
C ASN A 90 0.99 14.30 -14.84
N ILE A 91 0.73 14.17 -13.53
CA ILE A 91 0.60 12.88 -12.82
C ILE A 91 -0.41 11.94 -13.52
N THR A 92 -1.40 12.51 -14.22
CA THR A 92 -2.42 11.79 -15.01
C THR A 92 -1.82 10.93 -16.14
N ASP A 93 -0.77 11.38 -16.82
CA ASP A 93 -0.15 10.60 -17.90
C ASP A 93 0.79 9.50 -17.35
N SER A 94 1.04 9.47 -16.02
CA SER A 94 1.93 8.46 -15.39
C SER A 94 1.23 7.12 -15.17
N LEU A 95 -0.10 7.13 -15.12
CA LEU A 95 -0.93 5.98 -14.84
C LEU A 95 -1.69 5.49 -16.08
N SER A 96 -1.72 6.30 -17.14
CA SER A 96 -2.33 5.91 -18.40
C SER A 96 -1.69 4.63 -18.95
N ASN A 97 -2.52 3.63 -19.31
CA ASN A 97 -2.12 2.31 -19.80
C ASN A 97 -1.39 1.39 -18.81
N ARG A 98 -1.46 1.66 -17.49
CA ARG A 98 -1.04 0.68 -16.47
C ARG A 98 -2.23 -0.09 -15.94
N SER A 99 -2.07 -1.39 -15.75
CA SER A 99 -3.04 -2.25 -15.08
C SER A 99 -2.65 -2.44 -13.62
N LEU A 100 -3.43 -1.86 -12.70
CA LEU A 100 -3.19 -1.94 -11.26
C LEU A 100 -3.93 -3.14 -10.65
N ILE A 101 -3.25 -3.91 -9.82
CA ILE A 101 -3.87 -4.95 -9.01
C ILE A 101 -4.46 -4.28 -7.77
N VAL A 102 -5.78 -4.29 -7.65
CA VAL A 102 -6.50 -3.68 -6.54
C VAL A 102 -6.98 -4.75 -5.58
N THR A 103 -6.44 -4.75 -4.37
CA THR A 103 -6.91 -5.62 -3.29
C THR A 103 -8.08 -4.98 -2.54
N THR A 104 -9.06 -5.81 -2.17
CA THR A 104 -10.23 -5.39 -1.41
C THR A 104 -10.78 -6.54 -0.56
N ILE A 105 -11.78 -6.25 0.26
CA ILE A 105 -12.46 -7.20 1.16
C ILE A 105 -13.97 -7.07 0.96
N LEU A 106 -14.70 -8.19 1.08
CA LEU A 106 -16.16 -8.17 1.04
C LEU A 106 -16.71 -7.54 2.32
N GLU A 107 -17.40 -6.41 2.19
CA GLU A 107 -17.99 -5.66 3.30
C GLU A 107 -19.17 -4.85 2.76
N GLU A 108 -20.37 -5.06 3.30
CA GLU A 108 -21.55 -4.29 2.88
C GLU A 108 -21.55 -2.90 3.52
N PRO A 109 -21.90 -1.81 2.81
CA PRO A 109 -22.30 -1.70 1.41
C PRO A 109 -21.12 -1.34 0.46
N TYR A 110 -19.88 -1.55 0.88
CA TYR A 110 -18.67 -1.10 0.19
C TYR A 110 -18.30 -1.98 -0.99
N VAL A 111 -18.24 -3.29 -0.79
CA VAL A 111 -17.95 -4.30 -1.82
C VAL A 111 -18.78 -5.54 -1.54
N LEU A 112 -19.64 -5.89 -2.50
CA LEU A 112 -20.52 -7.05 -2.49
C LEU A 112 -20.36 -7.83 -3.80
N PHE A 113 -20.77 -9.09 -3.78
CA PHE A 113 -21.00 -9.81 -5.03
C PHE A 113 -22.26 -9.27 -5.71
N LYS A 114 -22.12 -8.94 -7.00
CA LYS A 114 -23.23 -8.48 -7.83
C LYS A 114 -24.21 -9.60 -8.10
N LYS A 115 -25.48 -9.36 -7.76
CA LYS A 115 -26.57 -10.32 -8.06
C LYS A 115 -26.92 -10.26 -9.55
N SER A 116 -26.79 -11.38 -10.25
CA SER A 116 -27.04 -11.48 -11.69
C SER A 116 -27.49 -12.89 -12.03
N ASP A 117 -28.46 -13.01 -12.95
CA ASP A 117 -28.92 -14.30 -13.50
C ASP A 117 -27.86 -14.95 -14.40
N LYS A 118 -26.90 -14.16 -14.91
CA LYS A 118 -25.79 -14.62 -15.75
C LYS A 118 -24.50 -14.69 -14.93
N PRO A 119 -23.62 -15.67 -15.20
CA PRO A 119 -22.31 -15.72 -14.57
C PRO A 119 -21.48 -14.50 -14.97
N LEU A 120 -20.97 -13.78 -13.97
CA LEU A 120 -20.10 -12.62 -14.15
C LEU A 120 -18.63 -13.04 -13.93
N TYR A 121 -17.71 -12.38 -14.60
CA TYR A 121 -16.27 -12.70 -14.56
C TYR A 121 -15.44 -11.43 -14.34
N GLY A 122 -14.24 -11.58 -13.79
CA GLY A 122 -13.34 -10.46 -13.54
C GLY A 122 -13.93 -9.43 -12.57
N ASN A 123 -13.82 -8.15 -12.94
CA ASN A 123 -14.25 -7.01 -12.12
C ASN A 123 -15.77 -6.90 -12.00
N ASP A 124 -16.52 -7.35 -13.02
CA ASP A 124 -17.98 -7.20 -13.08
C ASP A 124 -18.72 -8.02 -12.00
N ARG A 125 -18.01 -8.95 -11.35
CA ARG A 125 -18.53 -9.76 -10.24
C ARG A 125 -18.87 -8.94 -9.00
N PHE A 126 -18.32 -7.73 -8.88
CA PHE A 126 -18.44 -6.92 -7.68
C PHE A 126 -19.28 -5.66 -7.92
N GLU A 127 -20.00 -5.24 -6.89
CA GLU A 127 -20.72 -3.97 -6.83
C GLU A 127 -20.60 -3.34 -5.44
N GLY A 128 -20.87 -2.04 -5.32
CA GLY A 128 -20.84 -1.33 -4.04
C GLY A 128 -20.07 -0.01 -4.11
N TYR A 129 -20.09 0.72 -3.00
CA TYR A 129 -19.54 2.08 -2.92
C TYR A 129 -18.07 2.18 -3.35
N CYS A 130 -17.22 1.25 -2.88
CA CYS A 130 -15.80 1.25 -3.23
C CYS A 130 -15.55 0.86 -4.69
N ILE A 131 -16.42 0.05 -5.28
CA ILE A 131 -16.33 -0.36 -6.68
C ILE A 131 -16.65 0.82 -7.61
N ASP A 132 -17.70 1.57 -7.28
CA ASP A 132 -18.08 2.77 -8.04
C ASP A 132 -17.02 3.87 -7.89
N LEU A 133 -16.48 4.07 -6.68
CA LEU A 133 -15.37 5.00 -6.45
C LEU A 133 -14.13 4.63 -7.29
N LEU A 134 -13.75 3.35 -7.32
CA LEU A 134 -12.61 2.88 -8.11
C LEU A 134 -12.82 3.09 -9.61
N ARG A 135 -14.05 2.88 -10.10
CA ARG A 135 -14.41 3.11 -11.51
C ARG A 135 -14.27 4.59 -11.89
N GLU A 136 -14.73 5.50 -11.05
CA GLU A 136 -14.60 6.94 -11.27
C GLU A 136 -13.12 7.37 -11.25
N LEU A 137 -12.34 6.87 -10.30
CA LEU A 137 -10.90 7.14 -10.22
C LEU A 137 -10.16 6.65 -11.48
N SER A 138 -10.48 5.44 -11.94
CA SER A 138 -9.92 4.86 -13.17
C SER A 138 -10.29 5.69 -14.40
N THR A 139 -11.51 6.20 -14.48
CA THR A 139 -11.98 7.03 -15.60
C THR A 139 -11.26 8.40 -15.62
N ILE A 140 -11.04 9.01 -14.46
CA ILE A 140 -10.36 10.31 -14.35
C ILE A 140 -8.85 10.20 -14.60
N LEU A 141 -8.22 9.15 -14.07
CA LEU A 141 -6.76 8.98 -14.09
C LEU A 141 -6.26 8.09 -15.24
N GLY A 142 -7.15 7.41 -15.96
CA GLY A 142 -6.83 6.65 -17.17
C GLY A 142 -6.10 5.31 -16.95
N PHE A 143 -6.08 4.77 -15.72
CA PHE A 143 -5.52 3.44 -15.45
C PHE A 143 -6.56 2.33 -15.62
N THR A 144 -6.12 1.14 -16.00
CA THR A 144 -6.92 -0.08 -15.93
C THR A 144 -6.66 -0.79 -14.60
N TYR A 145 -7.57 -1.66 -14.17
CA TYR A 145 -7.42 -2.33 -12.88
C TYR A 145 -8.00 -3.74 -12.89
N GLU A 146 -7.51 -4.58 -11.99
CA GLU A 146 -8.05 -5.91 -11.69
C GLU A 146 -8.38 -5.99 -10.20
N ILE A 147 -9.64 -6.29 -9.87
CA ILE A 147 -10.09 -6.45 -8.48
C ILE A 147 -9.76 -7.87 -8.01
N ARG A 148 -9.02 -7.96 -6.91
CA ARG A 148 -8.74 -9.21 -6.19
C ARG A 148 -9.23 -9.09 -4.75
N LEU A 149 -9.79 -10.18 -4.25
CA LEU A 149 -10.11 -10.30 -2.83
C LEU A 149 -8.85 -10.69 -2.08
N VAL A 150 -8.63 -10.07 -0.93
CA VAL A 150 -7.55 -10.44 0.00
C VAL A 150 -7.66 -11.92 0.38
N GLU A 151 -6.54 -12.64 0.31
CA GLU A 151 -6.54 -14.11 0.44
C GLU A 151 -7.05 -14.60 1.80
N ASP A 152 -6.69 -13.89 2.88
CA ASP A 152 -6.98 -14.28 4.25
C ASP A 152 -8.25 -13.64 4.83
N GLY A 153 -8.94 -12.79 4.06
CA GLY A 153 -10.14 -12.07 4.49
C GLY A 153 -9.89 -11.05 5.61
N LYS A 154 -8.65 -10.54 5.78
CA LYS A 154 -8.32 -9.59 6.85
C LYS A 154 -7.89 -8.22 6.30
N TYR A 155 -8.20 -7.18 7.07
CA TYR A 155 -7.76 -5.82 6.76
C TYR A 155 -6.24 -5.65 6.85
N GLY A 156 -5.62 -6.33 7.81
CA GLY A 156 -4.20 -6.25 8.10
C GLY A 156 -3.94 -5.79 9.52
N ALA A 157 -3.28 -6.67 10.26
CA ALA A 157 -2.81 -6.48 11.62
C ALA A 157 -1.37 -7.00 11.71
N GLN A 158 -0.58 -6.36 12.57
CA GLN A 158 0.75 -6.83 12.91
C GLN A 158 0.64 -7.92 13.98
N ASP A 159 1.31 -9.04 13.78
CA ASP A 159 1.45 -10.09 14.78
C ASP A 159 2.51 -9.66 15.83
N ASP A 160 2.10 -9.64 17.10
CA ASP A 160 2.93 -9.16 18.22
C ASP A 160 4.18 -10.02 18.44
N ALA A 161 4.15 -11.30 18.04
CA ALA A 161 5.24 -12.23 18.30
C ALA A 161 6.42 -12.07 17.32
N ASN A 162 6.14 -11.81 16.05
CA ASN A 162 7.14 -11.78 14.97
C ASN A 162 7.19 -10.43 14.22
N GLY A 163 6.29 -9.51 14.51
CA GLY A 163 6.18 -8.21 13.86
C GLY A 163 5.69 -8.27 12.40
N GLN A 164 5.22 -9.42 11.92
CA GLN A 164 4.77 -9.60 10.54
C GLN A 164 3.35 -9.10 10.35
N TRP A 165 3.10 -8.49 9.20
CA TRP A 165 1.77 -8.07 8.78
C TRP A 165 1.03 -9.19 8.06
N ASN A 166 -0.30 -9.15 8.13
CA ASN A 166 -1.21 -9.96 7.30
C ASN A 166 -2.19 -9.09 6.51
N GLY A 167 -3.18 -9.71 5.86
CA GLY A 167 -4.26 -9.03 5.16
C GLY A 167 -3.82 -8.11 4.03
N MET A 168 -4.72 -7.17 3.70
CA MET A 168 -4.47 -6.19 2.62
C MET A 168 -3.21 -5.37 2.86
N VAL A 169 -2.89 -5.03 4.11
CA VAL A 169 -1.65 -4.29 4.44
C VAL A 169 -0.41 -5.10 4.04
N ARG A 170 -0.39 -6.42 4.27
CA ARG A 170 0.74 -7.26 3.86
C ARG A 170 0.86 -7.37 2.34
N GLU A 171 -0.28 -7.49 1.64
CA GLU A 171 -0.29 -7.54 0.18
C GLU A 171 0.30 -6.29 -0.46
N LEU A 172 0.11 -5.11 0.16
CA LEU A 172 0.74 -3.86 -0.28
C LEU A 172 2.25 -3.83 0.03
N ILE A 173 2.66 -4.27 1.23
CA ILE A 173 4.09 -4.32 1.62
C ILE A 173 4.89 -5.24 0.69
N ASP A 174 4.32 -6.40 0.34
CA ASP A 174 4.96 -7.38 -0.53
C ASP A 174 4.80 -7.05 -2.03
N HIS A 175 4.15 -5.93 -2.37
CA HIS A 175 3.79 -5.56 -3.74
C HIS A 175 3.02 -6.67 -4.50
N LYS A 176 2.23 -7.47 -3.78
CA LYS A 176 1.26 -8.41 -4.37
C LYS A 176 0.05 -7.68 -4.93
N ALA A 177 -0.29 -6.54 -4.33
CA ALA A 177 -1.28 -5.58 -4.82
C ALA A 177 -0.64 -4.19 -4.93
N ASP A 178 -1.08 -3.42 -5.92
CA ASP A 178 -0.59 -2.06 -6.16
C ASP A 178 -1.39 -1.01 -5.38
N LEU A 179 -2.66 -1.32 -5.08
CA LEU A 179 -3.58 -0.43 -4.39
C LEU A 179 -4.58 -1.21 -3.55
N ALA A 180 -4.97 -0.67 -2.40
CA ALA A 180 -6.10 -1.19 -1.62
C ALA A 180 -7.25 -0.19 -1.64
N VAL A 181 -8.42 -0.61 -2.14
CA VAL A 181 -9.65 0.20 -2.13
C VAL A 181 -10.71 -0.54 -1.34
N ALA A 182 -10.79 -0.19 -0.06
CA ALA A 182 -11.64 -0.83 0.94
C ALA A 182 -11.99 0.16 2.06
N PRO A 183 -12.96 -0.16 2.95
CA PRO A 183 -13.22 0.60 4.17
C PRO A 183 -12.11 0.40 5.22
N LEU A 184 -10.86 0.75 4.87
CA LEU A 184 -9.68 0.57 5.69
C LEU A 184 -9.45 1.81 6.57
N ALA A 185 -9.57 1.64 7.89
CA ALA A 185 -9.27 2.72 8.83
C ALA A 185 -7.77 3.09 8.82
N ILE A 186 -7.50 4.39 8.68
CA ILE A 186 -6.16 4.97 8.80
C ILE A 186 -5.77 4.95 10.27
N THR A 187 -4.65 4.29 10.58
CA THR A 187 -4.11 4.19 11.95
C THR A 187 -2.61 4.43 11.91
N TYR A 188 -2.04 4.95 13.00
CA TYR A 188 -0.61 5.25 13.11
C TYR A 188 0.30 4.05 12.80
N VAL A 189 -0.10 2.84 13.23
CA VAL A 189 0.72 1.64 13.02
C VAL A 189 0.75 1.24 11.53
N ARG A 190 -0.37 1.40 10.81
CA ARG A 190 -0.44 1.12 9.37
C ARG A 190 0.30 2.18 8.54
N GLU A 191 0.19 3.44 8.93
CA GLU A 191 0.87 4.56 8.24
C GLU A 191 2.40 4.43 8.25
N LYS A 192 2.98 3.69 9.21
CA LYS A 192 4.42 3.42 9.25
C LYS A 192 4.93 2.49 8.15
N VAL A 193 4.05 1.68 7.56
CA VAL A 193 4.42 0.63 6.60
C VAL A 193 3.78 0.82 5.23
N THR A 194 2.73 1.62 5.15
CA THR A 194 2.00 1.93 3.92
C THR A 194 1.57 3.39 3.93
N ASP A 195 1.68 4.06 2.79
CA ASP A 195 1.20 5.42 2.63
C ASP A 195 -0.32 5.45 2.40
N PHE A 196 -0.99 6.48 2.94
CA PHE A 196 -2.42 6.71 2.78
C PHE A 196 -2.69 8.01 2.02
N SER A 197 -3.79 8.03 1.26
CA SER A 197 -4.36 9.27 0.72
C SER A 197 -5.10 10.05 1.81
N LYS A 198 -5.63 11.24 1.44
CA LYS A 198 -6.56 11.93 2.33
C LYS A 198 -7.84 11.10 2.48
N PRO A 199 -8.42 11.01 3.69
CA PRO A 199 -9.63 10.23 3.91
C PRO A 199 -10.78 10.77 3.05
N PHE A 200 -11.48 9.88 2.35
CA PHE A 200 -12.65 10.21 1.54
C PHE A 200 -13.97 10.16 2.33
N MET A 201 -13.96 9.52 3.50
CA MET A 201 -15.12 9.41 4.40
C MET A 201 -14.64 9.52 5.84
N THR A 202 -15.32 10.33 6.65
CA THR A 202 -15.03 10.47 8.09
C THR A 202 -16.07 9.68 8.87
N LEU A 203 -15.63 8.65 9.59
CA LEU A 203 -16.46 7.81 10.45
C LEU A 203 -15.96 7.94 11.90
N GLY A 204 -16.87 7.73 12.85
CA GLY A 204 -16.58 7.73 14.28
C GLY A 204 -17.17 6.51 14.98
N ILE A 205 -16.73 6.26 16.21
CA ILE A 205 -17.28 5.19 17.04
C ILE A 205 -18.70 5.57 17.45
N SER A 206 -19.66 4.70 17.19
CA SER A 206 -21.07 4.87 17.57
C SER A 206 -21.58 3.63 18.31
N ILE A 207 -22.55 3.82 19.20
CA ILE A 207 -23.18 2.73 19.95
C ILE A 207 -24.50 2.38 19.29
N LEU A 208 -24.59 1.16 18.78
CA LEU A 208 -25.86 0.60 18.31
C LEU A 208 -26.54 -0.14 19.47
N TYR A 209 -27.74 0.29 19.84
CA TYR A 209 -28.58 -0.39 20.81
C TYR A 209 -29.94 -0.72 20.21
N ARG A 210 -30.52 -1.86 20.61
CA ARG A 210 -31.85 -2.26 20.16
C ARG A 210 -32.87 -1.21 20.60
N LYS A 211 -33.66 -0.69 19.66
CA LYS A 211 -34.79 0.18 20.00
C LYS A 211 -35.65 -0.52 21.06
N PRO A 212 -35.87 0.09 22.24
CA PRO A 212 -36.67 -0.55 23.28
C PRO A 212 -38.08 -0.77 22.72
N ASN A 213 -38.64 -1.95 22.98
CA ASN A 213 -40.04 -2.20 22.68
C ASN A 213 -40.84 -1.22 23.54
N GLY A 214 -41.56 -0.28 22.93
CA GLY A 214 -42.48 0.57 23.66
C GLY A 214 -43.49 -0.29 24.40
N THR A 215 -43.70 -0.04 25.68
CA THR A 215 -44.80 -0.67 26.42
C THR A 215 -46.11 -0.07 25.90
N ASN A 216 -46.84 -0.83 25.10
CA ASN A 216 -48.19 -0.43 24.71
C ASN A 216 -49.04 -0.34 25.97
N PRO A 217 -49.77 0.77 26.20
CA PRO A 217 -50.65 0.88 27.34
C PRO A 217 -51.69 -0.25 27.28
N GLY A 218 -51.72 -1.10 28.31
CA GLY A 218 -52.74 -2.14 28.42
C GLY A 218 -54.15 -1.56 28.54
N VAL A 219 -55.19 -2.38 28.40
CA VAL A 219 -56.60 -1.96 28.50
C VAL A 219 -56.95 -1.25 29.81
N PHE A 220 -56.19 -1.51 30.89
CA PHE A 220 -56.31 -0.86 32.19
C PHE A 220 -55.36 0.32 32.39
N SER A 221 -54.73 0.84 31.34
CA SER A 221 -53.78 1.95 31.45
C SER A 221 -54.43 3.25 31.96
N PHE A 222 -55.76 3.36 31.91
CA PHE A 222 -56.49 4.47 32.53
C PHE A 222 -56.48 4.40 34.08
N LEU A 223 -56.19 3.23 34.68
CA LEU A 223 -56.05 3.05 36.13
C LEU A 223 -54.63 3.39 36.62
N ASN A 224 -53.63 3.37 35.73
CA ASN A 224 -52.21 3.67 36.04
C ASN A 224 -51.95 5.03 36.71
N PRO A 225 -52.74 6.10 36.52
CA PRO A 225 -52.51 7.37 37.19
C PRO A 225 -52.64 7.29 38.72
N LEU A 226 -53.31 6.27 39.26
CA LEU A 226 -53.49 6.06 40.69
C LEU A 226 -52.90 4.69 41.09
N SER A 227 -52.25 4.65 42.25
CA SER A 227 -51.75 3.39 42.80
C SER A 227 -52.90 2.41 43.09
N PRO A 228 -52.67 1.08 43.00
CA PRO A 228 -53.66 0.07 43.36
C PRO A 228 -54.20 0.24 44.79
N ASP A 229 -53.37 0.74 45.72
CA ASP A 229 -53.76 0.99 47.11
C ASP A 229 -54.84 2.08 47.22
N ILE A 230 -54.72 3.17 46.45
CA ILE A 230 -55.73 4.23 46.41
C ILE A 230 -57.05 3.70 45.87
N TRP A 231 -57.02 2.85 44.85
CA TRP A 231 -58.24 2.19 44.34
C TRP A 231 -58.91 1.32 45.41
N MET A 232 -58.14 0.59 46.21
CA MET A 232 -58.66 -0.18 47.35
C MET A 232 -59.24 0.72 48.45
N TYR A 233 -58.61 1.85 48.76
CA TYR A 233 -59.15 2.81 49.73
C TYR A 233 -60.44 3.46 49.25
N ILE A 234 -60.57 3.79 47.96
CA ILE A 234 -61.82 4.30 47.38
C ILE A 234 -62.94 3.27 47.54
N LEU A 235 -62.67 2.00 47.24
CA LEU A 235 -63.65 0.91 47.41
C LEU A 235 -64.07 0.75 48.88
N LEU A 236 -63.10 0.76 49.80
CA LEU A 236 -63.36 0.61 51.24
C LEU A 236 -64.14 1.81 51.79
N ALA A 237 -63.78 3.03 51.39
CA ALA A 237 -64.49 4.24 51.75
C ALA A 237 -65.93 4.22 51.22
N TYR A 238 -66.15 3.78 49.98
CA TYR A 238 -67.48 3.63 49.41
C TYR A 238 -68.35 2.66 50.22
N LEU A 239 -67.81 1.49 50.59
CA LEU A 239 -68.51 0.53 51.45
C LEU A 239 -68.79 1.10 52.85
N GLY A 240 -67.81 1.79 53.44
CA GLY A 240 -67.95 2.43 54.75
C GLY A 240 -69.04 3.51 54.77
N VAL A 241 -69.03 4.42 53.81
CA VAL A 241 -70.07 5.46 53.66
C VAL A 241 -71.44 4.83 53.41
N SER A 242 -71.52 3.81 52.56
CA SER A 242 -72.77 3.09 52.30
C SER A 242 -73.33 2.43 53.56
N CYS A 243 -72.48 1.82 54.38
CA CYS A 243 -72.87 1.22 55.65
C CYS A 243 -73.38 2.27 56.65
N VAL A 244 -72.68 3.39 56.80
CA VAL A 244 -73.10 4.50 57.66
C VAL A 244 -74.46 5.07 57.22
N LEU A 245 -74.64 5.30 55.91
CA LEU A 245 -75.91 5.77 55.35
C LEU A 245 -77.05 4.77 55.61
N PHE A 246 -76.79 3.46 55.47
CA PHE A 246 -77.78 2.42 55.77
C PHE A 246 -78.21 2.42 57.24
N VAL A 247 -77.25 2.57 58.16
CA VAL A 247 -77.52 2.67 59.61
C VAL A 247 -78.35 3.93 59.90
N ILE A 248 -77.98 5.09 59.37
CA ILE A 248 -78.74 6.34 59.55
C ILE A 248 -80.16 6.20 59.03
N ALA A 249 -80.35 5.64 57.83
CA ALA A 249 -81.69 5.46 57.24
C ALA A 249 -82.57 4.45 58.00
N ARG A 250 -81.99 3.59 58.83
CA ARG A 250 -82.71 2.63 59.68
C ARG A 250 -83.00 3.14 61.09
N PHE A 251 -82.23 4.11 61.57
CA PHE A 251 -82.40 4.75 62.88
C PHE A 251 -83.07 6.13 62.81
N SER A 252 -83.28 6.67 61.61
CA SER A 252 -84.24 7.75 61.31
C SER A 252 -85.62 7.18 61.02
#